data_AF-A0A416KEL7-F1
#
_entry.id   AF-A0A416KEL7-F1
#
_cell.length_a   1.000
_cell.length_b   1.000
_cell.length_c   1.000
_cell.angle_alpha   90.00
_cell.angle_beta   90.00
_cell.angle_gamma   90.00
#
_symmetry.space_group_name_H-M   'P 1'
#
loop_
_entity.id
_entity.type
_entity.pdbx_description
1 polymer ?
#
loop_
_entity_poly.entity_id
_entity_poly.type
_entity_poly.pdbx_seq_one_letter_code
_entity_poly.pdbx_strand_id
1 'polypeptide(L)'
;MKEYSKDLDIVFSPMSDETMSWLDELFSTCKRFGVDYYNASEKDRVFVEAVARKNYGLKQASATGKAASAVEPFFGIHRAV
;
A
#
# COMPACT_ATOMS: atom_id res chain seq x y z
N MET A 1 -28.90 16.69 -22.53
CA MET A 1 -28.38 15.91 -21.38
C MET A 1 -28.71 14.45 -21.69
N LYS A 2 -27.72 13.56 -21.82
CA LYS A 2 -28.03 12.13 -22.07
C LYS A 2 -28.67 11.57 -20.81
N GLU A 3 -29.82 10.93 -20.98
CA GLU A 3 -30.57 10.29 -19.91
C GLU A 3 -29.75 9.10 -19.40
N TYR A 4 -29.25 9.21 -18.17
CA TYR A 4 -28.56 8.11 -17.51
C TYR A 4 -29.60 7.08 -17.09
N SER A 5 -29.49 5.87 -17.62
CA SER A 5 -30.34 4.73 -17.26
C SER A 5 -30.28 4.49 -15.75
N LYS A 6 -31.45 4.49 -15.10
CA LYS A 6 -31.63 4.34 -13.64
C LYS A 6 -31.33 2.92 -13.13
N ASP A 7 -30.91 2.03 -14.02
CA ASP A 7 -30.68 0.61 -13.77
C ASP A 7 -29.19 0.21 -13.79
N LEU A 8 -28.26 1.15 -13.70
CA LEU A 8 -26.88 0.83 -13.35
C LEU A 8 -26.80 0.65 -11.83
N ASP A 9 -27.21 -0.52 -11.36
CA ASP A 9 -26.98 -0.97 -9.99
C ASP A 9 -25.49 -1.29 -9.84
N ILE A 10 -24.65 -0.23 -9.84
CA ILE A 10 -23.22 -0.37 -9.58
C ILE A 10 -23.05 -0.70 -8.11
N VAL A 11 -23.10 -1.99 -7.80
CA VAL A 11 -22.75 -2.49 -6.48
C VAL A 11 -21.23 -2.36 -6.32
N PHE A 12 -20.79 -1.29 -5.66
CA PHE A 12 -19.42 -1.22 -5.16
C PHE A 12 -19.31 -2.18 -3.98
N SER A 13 -18.68 -3.33 -4.19
CA SER A 13 -18.24 -4.15 -3.07
C SER A 13 -17.31 -3.30 -2.20
N PRO A 14 -17.52 -3.24 -0.87
CA PRO A 14 -16.59 -2.56 0.01
C PRO A 14 -15.21 -3.20 -0.15
N MET A 15 -14.19 -2.35 -0.22
CA MET A 15 -12.81 -2.78 -0.27
C MET A 15 -12.50 -3.63 0.98
N SER A 16 -11.73 -4.70 0.83
CA SER A 16 -11.37 -5.57 1.97
C SER A 16 -10.56 -4.81 3.02
N ASP A 17 -10.66 -5.23 4.28
CA ASP A 17 -9.88 -4.65 5.39
C ASP A 17 -8.37 -4.72 5.14
N GLU A 18 -7.92 -5.80 4.49
CA GLU A 18 -6.51 -5.96 4.10
C GLU A 18 -6.09 -4.86 3.11
N THR A 19 -6.91 -4.63 2.08
CA THR A 19 -6.63 -3.59 1.08
C THR A 19 -6.69 -2.20 1.68
N MET A 20 -7.66 -1.92 2.57
CA MET A 20 -7.73 -0.64 3.28
C MET A 20 -6.48 -0.43 4.16
N SER A 21 -6.08 -1.43 4.94
CA SER A 21 -4.89 -1.34 5.80
C SER A 21 -3.60 -1.15 4.99
N TRP A 22 -3.50 -1.78 3.82
CA TRP A 22 -2.40 -1.55 2.89
C TRP A 22 -2.37 -0.11 2.37
N LEU A 23 -3.52 0.43 1.92
CA LEU A 23 -3.61 1.80 1.44
C LEU A 23 -3.29 2.82 2.53
N ASP A 24 -3.74 2.60 3.76
CA ASP A 24 -3.40 3.45 4.90
C ASP A 24 -1.88 3.51 5.13
N GLU A 25 -1.18 2.37 5.05
CA GLU A 25 0.28 2.35 5.16
C GLU A 25 0.95 3.11 4.00
N LEU A 26 0.46 2.92 2.77
CA LEU A 26 0.98 3.61 1.59
C LEU A 26 0.81 5.13 1.71
N PHE A 27 -0.40 5.61 1.99
CA PHE A 27 -0.66 7.05 2.08
C PHE A 27 -0.02 7.69 3.31
N SER A 28 0.10 6.97 4.42
CA SER A 28 0.89 7.40 5.58
C SER A 28 2.37 7.57 5.20
N THR A 29 2.92 6.64 4.43
CA THR A 29 4.29 6.71 3.91
C THR A 29 4.46 7.91 2.97
N CYS A 30 3.56 8.09 2.02
CA CYS A 30 3.52 9.25 1.13
C CYS A 30 3.54 10.57 1.91
N LYS A 31 2.68 10.71 2.93
CA LYS A 31 2.64 11.89 3.81
C LYS A 31 3.95 12.12 4.55
N ARG A 32 4.59 11.05 5.04
CA ARG A 32 5.87 11.12 5.76
C ARG A 32 7.02 11.63 4.89
N PHE A 33 7.02 11.30 3.61
CA PHE A 33 8.05 11.72 2.65
C PHE A 33 7.65 12.92 1.80
N GLY A 34 6.46 13.50 2.00
CA GLY A 34 5.97 14.64 1.20
C GLY A 34 5.71 14.30 -0.26
N VAL A 35 5.40 13.04 -0.57
CA VAL A 35 5.17 12.55 -1.94
C VAL A 35 3.68 12.56 -2.23
N ASP A 36 3.27 13.35 -3.21
CA ASP A 36 1.92 13.24 -3.79
C ASP A 36 1.91 12.05 -4.76
N TYR A 37 1.42 10.91 -4.30
CA TYR A 37 1.48 9.64 -5.03
C TYR A 37 0.97 9.73 -6.48
N TYR A 38 -0.07 10.53 -6.74
CA TYR A 38 -0.69 10.61 -8.07
C TYR A 38 0.08 11.52 -9.02
N ASN A 39 0.79 12.53 -8.50
CA ASN A 39 1.55 13.50 -9.28
C ASN A 39 3.08 13.28 -9.21
N ALA A 40 3.54 12.33 -8.40
CA ALA A 40 4.95 12.04 -8.20
C ALA A 40 5.59 11.34 -9.40
N SER A 41 6.91 11.48 -9.49
CA SER A 41 7.71 10.73 -10.46
C SER A 41 7.62 9.22 -10.19
N GLU A 42 7.84 8.41 -11.22
CA GLU A 42 7.88 6.94 -11.05
C GLU A 42 8.90 6.52 -10.00
N LYS A 43 10.07 7.18 -9.97
CA LYS A 43 11.12 6.91 -8.99
C LYS A 43 10.64 7.15 -7.55
N ASP A 44 9.95 8.27 -7.31
CA ASP A 44 9.45 8.60 -5.97
C ASP A 44 8.30 7.67 -5.56
N ARG A 45 7.44 7.29 -6.51
CA ARG A 45 6.39 6.29 -6.30
C ARG A 45 6.96 4.93 -5.92
N VAL A 46 7.91 4.42 -6.69
CA VAL A 46 8.59 3.15 -6.41
C VAL A 46 9.26 3.17 -5.03
N PHE A 47 9.86 4.30 -4.66
CA PHE A 47 10.45 4.48 -3.34
C PHE A 47 9.40 4.37 -2.22
N VAL A 48 8.32 5.15 -2.26
CA VAL A 48 7.29 5.11 -1.20
C VAL A 48 6.54 3.78 -1.17
N GLU A 49 6.31 3.14 -2.31
CA GLU A 49 5.72 1.80 -2.38
C GLU A 49 6.62 0.77 -1.72
N ALA A 50 7.93 0.79 -1.98
CA ALA A 50 8.87 -0.14 -1.37
C ALA A 50 8.95 0.04 0.15
N VAL A 51 8.95 1.29 0.63
CA VAL A 51 8.97 1.58 2.08
C VAL A 51 7.67 1.11 2.72
N ALA A 52 6.52 1.44 2.12
CA ALA A 52 5.22 1.02 2.60
C ALA A 52 5.11 -0.51 2.65
N ARG A 53 5.54 -1.22 1.59
CA ARG A 53 5.53 -2.70 1.54
C ARG A 53 6.34 -3.30 2.68
N LYS A 54 7.53 -2.76 2.94
CA LYS A 54 8.37 -3.25 4.02
C LYS A 54 7.71 -3.05 5.38
N ASN A 55 7.18 -1.85 5.65
CA ASN A 55 6.52 -1.54 6.92
C ASN A 55 5.25 -2.37 7.11
N TYR A 56 4.42 -2.47 6.07
CA TYR A 56 3.19 -3.24 6.09
C TYR A 56 3.48 -4.73 6.36
N GLY A 57 4.44 -5.31 5.67
CA GLY A 57 4.86 -6.69 5.90
C GLY A 57 5.40 -6.92 7.32
N LEU A 58 6.17 -5.96 7.87
CA LEU A 58 6.64 -6.03 9.26
C LEU A 58 5.48 -5.96 10.27
N LYS A 59 4.49 -5.11 10.03
CA LYS A 59 3.27 -5.03 10.86
C LYS A 59 2.49 -6.34 10.82
N GLN A 60 2.29 -6.91 9.62
CA GLN A 60 1.64 -8.20 9.46
C GLN A 60 2.40 -9.33 10.15
N ALA A 61 3.73 -9.38 10.00
CA ALA A 61 4.55 -10.39 10.66
C ALA A 61 4.45 -10.28 12.18
N SER A 62 4.51 -9.06 12.72
CA SER A 62 4.30 -8.80 14.14
C SER A 62 2.91 -9.23 14.63
N ALA A 63 1.86 -8.96 13.85
CA ALA A 63 0.48 -9.32 14.21
C ALA A 63 0.23 -10.83 14.16
N THR A 64 0.94 -11.55 13.29
CA THR A 64 0.79 -13.01 13.09
C THR A 64 1.85 -13.85 13.80
N GLY A 65 2.77 -13.21 14.55
CA GLY A 65 3.87 -13.89 15.24
C GLY A 65 4.94 -14.47 14.31
N LYS A 66 4.97 -14.06 13.03
CA LYS A 66 6.00 -14.48 12.07
C LYS A 66 7.29 -13.69 12.30
N ALA A 67 8.42 -14.32 12.01
CA ALA A 67 9.72 -13.66 12.07
C ALA A 67 9.81 -12.53 11.02
N ALA A 68 10.48 -11.43 11.38
CA ALA A 68 10.72 -10.32 10.45
C ALA A 68 11.54 -10.72 9.22
N SER A 69 12.29 -11.83 9.30
CA SER A 69 13.02 -12.44 8.19
C SER A 69 12.12 -13.07 7.13
N ALA A 70 10.86 -13.39 7.46
CA ALA A 70 9.86 -13.87 6.51
C ALA A 70 9.22 -12.74 5.70
N VAL A 71 9.49 -11.48 6.02
CA VAL A 71 9.01 -10.32 5.28
C VAL A 71 9.98 -10.01 4.15
N GLU A 72 9.44 -9.86 2.94
CA GLU A 72 10.20 -9.50 1.74
C GLU A 72 11.26 -8.41 2.00
N PRO A 73 12.48 -8.57 1.47
CA PRO A 73 13.56 -7.60 1.64
C PRO A 73 13.24 -6.29 0.93
N PHE A 74 13.75 -5.18 1.49
CA PHE A 74 13.60 -3.86 0.89
C PHE A 74 14.46 -3.81 -0.38
N PHE A 75 13.83 -3.68 -1.56
CA PHE A 75 14.50 -3.73 -2.87
C PHE A 75 15.36 -4.99 -3.10
N GLY A 76 15.02 -6.15 -2.51
CA GLY A 76 15.86 -7.35 -2.64
C GLY A 76 17.14 -7.31 -1.80
N ILE A 77 17.35 -6.25 -1.03
CA ILE A 77 18.57 -6.07 -0.23
C ILE A 77 18.36 -6.70 1.15
N HIS A 78 19.15 -7.73 1.44
CA HIS A 78 19.24 -8.31 2.78
C HIS A 78 20.17 -7.46 3.65
N ARG A 79 19.81 -7.25 4.92
CA ARG A 79 20.75 -6.69 5.90
C ARG A 79 21.93 -7.65 6.02
N ALA A 80 23.14 -7.13 5.85
CA ALA A 80 24.35 -7.85 6.22
C ALA A 80 24.29 -8.16 7.72
N VAL A 81 24.59 -9.42 8.07
CA VAL A 81 24.66 -9.93 9.44
C VAL A 81 26.03 -9.65 10.02
#